data_AF-A0A9X4LCT9-F1
#
_entry.id   AF-A0A9X4LCT9-F1
#
_cell.length_a   1.000
_cell.length_b   1.000
_cell.length_c   1.000
_cell.angle_alpha   90.00
_cell.angle_beta   90.00
_cell.angle_gamma   90.00
#
_symmetry.space_group_name_H-M   'P 1'
#
loop_
_entity.id
_entity.type
_entity.pdbx_description
1 polymer ?
#
loop_
_entity_poly.entity_id
_entity_poly.type
_entity_poly.pdbx_seq_one_letter_code
_entity_poly.pdbx_strand_id
1 'polypeptide(L)'
;MKRYVVDAFTVKNNGKYNLRWFTPGGEIELCGHATLTTPYILMNYIDQNMKSVILSTLNSDLDVTRNDELKSVEVTDEMVDALGVTPKEVYLRRDLLCIFRNTE
;
A
#
# COMPACT_ATOMS: atom_id res chain seq x y z
N MET A 1 -6.78 5.71 -20.61
CA MET A 1 -6.32 5.64 -19.21
C MET A 1 -4.90 6.23 -19.14
N LYS A 2 -4.70 7.41 -18.53
CA LYS A 2 -3.35 7.97 -18.36
C LYS A 2 -2.63 7.16 -17.28
N ARG A 3 -1.57 6.44 -17.64
CA ARG A 3 -0.68 5.80 -16.65
C ARG A 3 0.14 6.91 -16.00
N TYR A 4 -0.20 7.25 -14.77
CA TYR A 4 0.63 8.12 -13.94
C TYR A 4 1.78 7.25 -13.43
N VAL A 5 2.93 7.34 -14.10
CA VAL A 5 4.16 6.68 -13.65
C VAL A 5 4.72 7.51 -12.49
N VAL A 6 4.98 6.84 -11.37
CA VAL A 6 5.60 7.43 -10.18
C VAL A 6 6.81 6.58 -9.84
N ASP A 7 7.98 7.21 -9.78
CA ASP A 7 9.21 6.57 -9.32
C ASP A 7 9.45 6.90 -7.85
N ALA A 8 9.88 5.90 -7.09
CA ALA A 8 10.20 6.02 -5.68
C ALA A 8 11.70 5.80 -5.46
N PHE A 9 12.35 6.74 -4.78
CA PHE A 9 13.77 6.65 -4.43
C PHE A 9 13.91 6.62 -2.93
N THR A 10 14.69 5.67 -2.42
CA THR A 10 14.92 5.55 -0.99
C THR A 10 16.38 5.29 -0.62
N VAL A 11 16.80 5.85 0.52
CA VAL A 11 18.12 5.66 1.09
C VAL A 11 18.02 5.43 2.60
N LYS A 12 18.77 4.46 3.11
CA LYS A 12 18.85 4.18 4.54
C LYS A 12 19.65 5.29 5.24
N ASN A 13 19.09 5.89 6.28
CA ASN A 13 19.71 6.95 7.06
C ASN A 13 19.30 6.84 8.54
N ASN A 14 20.26 6.74 9.46
CA ASN A 14 20.03 6.73 10.91
C ASN A 14 18.89 5.80 11.39
N GLY A 15 18.83 4.57 10.85
CA GLY A 15 17.81 3.59 11.22
C GLY A 15 16.43 3.81 10.58
N LYS A 16 16.28 4.84 9.75
CA LYS A 16 15.09 5.11 8.92
C LYS A 16 15.44 5.01 7.43
N TYR A 17 14.43 5.12 6.58
CA TYR A 17 14.59 5.23 5.14
C TYR A 17 14.03 6.56 4.67
N ASN A 18 14.88 7.44 4.14
CA ASN A 18 14.41 8.65 3.48
C ASN A 18 13.73 8.24 2.18
N LEU A 19 12.53 8.71 1.90
CA LEU A 19 11.72 8.31 0.75
C LEU A 19 11.20 9.55 0.01
N ARG A 20 11.39 9.58 -1.31
CA ARG A 20 10.95 10.65 -2.21
C ARG A 20 10.26 10.06 -3.44
N TRP A 21 9.24 10.75 -3.95
CA TRP A 21 8.46 10.34 -5.11
C TRP A 21 8.51 11.37 -6.21
N PHE A 22 8.67 10.91 -7.44
CA PHE A 22 8.76 11.77 -8.61
C PHE A 22 7.81 11.28 -9.70
N THR A 23 7.16 12.25 -10.33
CA THR A 23 6.51 12.11 -11.62
C THR A 23 7.40 12.75 -12.69
N PRO A 24 7.12 12.58 -13.99
CA PRO A 24 7.79 13.38 -15.02
C PRO A 24 7.65 14.90 -14.82
N GLY A 25 6.61 15.35 -14.10
CA GLY A 25 6.37 16.76 -13.76
C GLY A 25 7.11 17.25 -12.51
N GLY A 26 7.87 16.38 -11.83
CA GLY A 26 8.62 16.71 -10.63
C GLY A 26 8.18 15.94 -9.40
N GLU A 27 8.71 16.38 -8.26
CA GLU A 27 8.47 15.78 -6.96
C GLU A 27 7.04 15.96 -6.46
N ILE A 28 6.49 14.93 -5.80
CA ILE A 28 5.15 14.95 -5.23
C ILE A 28 5.17 14.51 -3.76
N GLU A 29 4.19 14.99 -2.99
CA GLU A 29 4.16 14.77 -1.54
C GLU A 29 3.72 13.36 -1.13
N LEU A 30 2.82 12.74 -1.89
CA LEU A 30 2.35 11.39 -1.60
C LEU A 30 1.68 10.77 -2.84
N CYS A 31 1.97 9.50 -3.09
CA CYS A 31 1.17 8.66 -3.99
C CYS A 31 0.88 7.34 -3.27
N GLY A 32 -0.39 7.10 -2.88
CA GLY A 32 -0.76 5.97 -2.02
C GLY A 32 -0.21 4.62 -2.49
N HIS A 33 -0.21 4.35 -3.80
CA HIS A 33 0.33 3.11 -4.36
C HIS A 33 1.86 2.98 -4.20
N ALA A 34 2.60 4.09 -4.32
CA ALA A 34 4.05 4.10 -4.17
C ALA A 34 4.49 4.01 -2.69
N THR A 35 3.64 4.46 -1.78
CA THR A 35 3.85 4.37 -0.32
C THR A 35 3.81 2.91 0.18
N LEU A 36 3.00 2.04 -0.41
CA LEU A 36 2.94 0.62 -0.05
C LEU A 36 4.03 -0.23 -0.72
N THR A 37 4.47 0.17 -1.91
CA THR A 37 5.44 -0.61 -2.70
C THR A 37 6.85 -0.58 -2.09
N THR A 38 7.30 0.58 -1.61
CA THR A 38 8.64 0.74 -1.01
C THR A 38 8.87 -0.17 0.21
N PRO A 39 8.03 -0.15 1.26
CA PRO A 39 8.20 -1.02 2.42
C PRO A 39 8.06 -2.50 2.05
N TYR A 40 7.20 -2.84 1.09
CA TYR A 40 7.11 -4.21 0.56
C TYR A 40 8.46 -4.66 -0.04
N ILE A 41 9.11 -3.84 -0.86
CA ILE A 41 10.41 -4.19 -1.44
C ILE A 41 11.48 -4.34 -0.35
N LEU A 42 11.56 -3.39 0.58
CA LEU A 42 12.53 -3.42 1.68
C LEU A 42 12.41 -4.71 2.50
N MET A 43 11.19 -5.09 2.86
CA MET A 43 10.93 -6.25 3.73
C MET A 43 10.94 -7.60 3.00
N ASN A 44 10.89 -7.65 1.65
CA ASN A 44 10.89 -8.92 0.92
C ASN A 44 12.22 -9.20 0.21
N TYR A 45 12.95 -8.16 -0.20
CA TYR A 45 14.13 -8.31 -1.05
C TYR A 45 15.41 -7.73 -0.46
N ILE A 46 15.33 -6.78 0.48
CA ILE A 46 16.52 -6.14 1.07
C ILE A 46 16.82 -6.70 2.46
N ASP A 47 15.84 -6.74 3.36
CA ASP A 47 15.94 -7.31 4.69
C ASP A 47 14.64 -8.07 5.04
N GLN A 48 14.67 -9.39 4.86
CA GLN A 48 13.51 -10.26 5.06
C GLN A 48 13.13 -10.44 6.53
N ASN A 49 13.99 -10.05 7.47
CA ASN A 49 13.69 -10.08 8.90
C ASN A 49 13.01 -8.79 9.39
N MET A 50 12.97 -7.75 8.55
CA MET A 50 12.36 -6.47 8.85
C MET A 50 10.84 -6.60 8.91
N LYS A 51 10.26 -6.40 10.10
CA LYS A 51 8.80 -6.40 10.32
C LYS A 51 8.19 -4.99 10.29
N SER A 52 8.98 -3.97 10.57
CA SER A 52 8.56 -2.57 10.54
C SER A 52 9.67 -1.68 9.99
N VAL A 53 9.27 -0.56 9.41
CA VAL A 53 10.17 0.45 8.85
C VAL A 53 9.57 1.83 9.01
N ILE A 54 10.40 2.81 9.34
CA ILE A 54 10.02 4.22 9.32
C ILE A 54 10.52 4.83 8.02
N LEU A 55 9.61 5.33 7.20
CA LEU A 55 9.88 6.05 5.96
C LEU A 55 9.79 7.55 6.24
N SER A 56 10.93 8.25 6.19
CA SER A 56 10.96 9.71 6.34
C SER A 56 10.73 10.37 5.00
N THR A 57 9.56 11.01 4.84
CA THR A 57 9.12 11.63 3.59
C THR A 57 9.38 13.13 3.58
N LEU A 58 8.92 13.85 2.56
CA LEU A 58 9.05 15.31 2.51
C LEU A 58 8.38 16.02 3.69
N ASN A 59 7.17 15.58 4.09
CA ASN A 59 6.33 16.31 5.04
C ASN A 59 6.09 15.54 6.35
N SER A 60 6.38 14.25 6.41
CA SER A 60 6.14 13.43 7.60
C SER A 60 6.92 12.11 7.61
N ASP A 61 7.00 11.49 8.78
CA ASP A 61 7.41 10.09 8.90
C ASP A 61 6.19 9.18 8.76
N LEU A 62 6.36 8.07 8.03
CA LEU A 62 5.39 7.00 7.92
C LEU A 62 5.93 5.76 8.61
N ASP A 63 5.26 5.32 9.67
CA ASP A 63 5.53 4.02 10.30
C ASP A 63 4.75 2.94 9.55
N VAL A 64 5.48 2.02 8.92
CA VAL A 64 4.91 0.90 8.20
C VAL A 64 5.32 -0.39 8.89
N THR A 65 4.33 -1.10 9.41
CA THR A 65 4.50 -2.43 9.99
C THR A 65 3.81 -3.46 9.11
N ARG A 66 4.52 -4.53 8.74
CA ARG A 66 3.94 -5.69 8.07
C ARG A 66 2.96 -6.36 9.04
N ASN A 67 1.71 -6.41 8.64
CA ASN A 67 0.67 -7.16 9.33
C ASN A 67 0.05 -8.14 8.34
N ASP A 68 0.36 -9.42 8.52
CA ASP A 68 -0.14 -10.50 7.68
C ASP A 68 -1.55 -10.95 8.11
N GLU A 69 -2.11 -10.36 9.17
CA GLU A 69 -3.45 -10.64 9.60
C GLU A 69 -4.42 -9.72 8.85
N LEU A 70 -5.29 -10.33 8.05
CA LEU A 70 -6.52 -9.73 7.56
C LEU A 70 -7.68 -10.57 8.10
N LYS A 71 -8.65 -9.94 8.75
CA LYS A 71 -9.82 -10.67 9.26
C LYS A 71 -10.77 -10.93 8.10
N SER A 72 -10.85 -12.17 7.65
CA SER A 72 -11.90 -12.58 6.70
C SER A 72 -13.27 -12.40 7.33
N VAL A 73 -14.21 -11.87 6.55
CA VAL A 73 -15.62 -11.73 6.92
C VAL A 73 -16.48 -12.30 5.80
N GLU A 74 -17.68 -12.75 6.17
CA GLU A 74 -18.64 -13.25 5.19
C GLU A 74 -19.15 -12.10 4.31
N VAL A 75 -19.43 -12.44 3.05
CA VAL A 75 -20.08 -11.52 2.11
C VAL A 75 -21.55 -11.42 2.51
N THR A 76 -22.04 -10.21 2.78
CA THR A 76 -23.44 -9.96 3.08
C THR A 76 -24.19 -9.39 1.88
N ASP A 77 -25.51 -9.57 1.83
CA ASP A 77 -26.34 -9.01 0.76
C ASP A 77 -26.24 -7.48 0.71
N GLU A 78 -26.17 -6.80 1.86
CA GLU A 78 -25.95 -5.35 1.94
C GLU A 78 -24.66 -4.90 1.23
N MET A 79 -23.58 -5.69 1.31
CA MET A 79 -22.35 -5.40 0.58
C MET A 79 -22.52 -5.56 -0.92
N VAL A 80 -23.24 -6.60 -1.36
CA VAL A 80 -23.51 -6.85 -2.78
C VAL A 80 -24.37 -5.73 -3.36
N ASP A 81 -25.41 -5.31 -2.65
CA ASP A 81 -26.29 -4.21 -3.04
C ASP A 81 -25.54 -2.88 -3.13
N ALA A 82 -24.64 -2.61 -2.18
CA ALA A 82 -23.85 -1.39 -2.17
C ALA A 82 -22.76 -1.37 -3.27
N LEU A 83 -22.14 -2.51 -3.56
CA LEU A 83 -21.04 -2.62 -4.53
C LEU A 83 -21.53 -2.87 -5.96
N GLY A 84 -22.76 -3.36 -6.14
CA GLY A 84 -23.35 -3.74 -7.42
C GLY A 84 -22.75 -5.01 -8.04
N VAL A 85 -21.83 -5.67 -7.34
CA VAL A 85 -21.16 -6.91 -7.77
C VAL A 85 -20.77 -7.72 -6.54
N THR A 86 -20.88 -9.04 -6.64
CA THR A 86 -20.53 -9.96 -5.55
C THR A 86 -19.00 -10.08 -5.43
N PRO A 87 -18.40 -9.69 -4.28
CA PRO A 87 -16.99 -9.94 -4.02
C PRO A 87 -16.70 -11.44 -3.91
N LYS A 88 -15.52 -11.87 -4.34
CA LYS A 88 -15.01 -13.23 -4.12
C LYS A 88 -14.60 -13.45 -2.67
N GLU A 89 -13.92 -12.46 -2.09
CA GLU A 89 -13.42 -12.49 -0.71
C GLU A 89 -13.53 -11.09 -0.12
N VAL A 90 -13.84 -10.99 1.18
CA VAL A 90 -13.91 -9.73 1.90
C VAL A 90 -13.09 -9.82 3.18
N TYR A 91 -12.31 -8.78 3.43
CA TYR A 91 -11.48 -8.65 4.63
C TYR A 91 -11.77 -7.33 5.35
N LEU A 92 -11.83 -7.36 6.68
CA LEU A 92 -12.11 -6.21 7.52
C LEU A 92 -10.89 -5.76 8.33
N ARG A 93 -10.56 -4.47 8.19
CA ARG A 93 -9.69 -3.70 9.09
C ARG A 93 -10.36 -2.38 9.44
N ARG A 94 -9.69 -1.23 9.28
CA ARG A 94 -10.35 0.09 9.32
C ARG A 94 -11.42 0.19 8.24
N ASP A 95 -11.08 -0.33 7.05
CA ASP A 95 -11.91 -0.35 5.87
C ASP A 95 -12.17 -1.80 5.42
N LEU A 96 -13.14 -2.00 4.53
CA LEU A 96 -13.38 -3.27 3.85
C LEU A 96 -12.47 -3.39 2.62
N LEU A 97 -11.75 -4.51 2.51
CA LEU A 97 -11.04 -4.91 1.31
C LEU A 97 -11.85 -6.00 0.59
N CYS A 98 -12.45 -5.64 -0.53
CA CYS A 98 -13.23 -6.56 -1.37
C CYS A 98 -12.39 -7.01 -2.57
N ILE A 99 -12.20 -8.31 -2.71
CA ILE A 99 -11.48 -8.92 -3.84
C ILE A 99 -12.50 -9.37 -4.88
N PHE A 100 -12.35 -8.91 -6.12
CA PHE A 100 -13.20 -9.31 -7.24
C PHE A 100 -12.43 -10.19 -8.22
N ARG A 101 -13.15 -11.05 -8.94
CA ARG A 101 -12.55 -11.72 -10.11
C ARG A 101 -12.38 -10.69 -11.21
N ASN A 102 -11.22 -10.69 -11.85
CA ASN A 102 -11.02 -9.91 -13.05
C ASN A 102 -11.85 -10.55 -14.17
N THR A 103 -12.80 -9.81 -14.72
CA THR A 103 -13.41 -10.13 -16.02
C THR A 103 -12.57 -9.43 -17.07
N GLU A 104 -11.79 -10.19 -17.83
CA GLU A 104 -11.19 -9.69 -19.08
C GLU A 104 -12.27 -9.18 -20.05
#